data_AF-A0A1R3VLJ5-F1
#
_entry.id   AF-A0A1R3VLJ5-F1
#
_cell.length_a   1.000
_cell.length_b   1.000
_cell.length_c   1.000
_cell.angle_alpha   90.00
_cell.angle_beta   90.00
_cell.angle_gamma   90.00
#
_symmetry.space_group_name_H-M   'P 1'
#
loop_
_entity.id
_entity.type
_entity.pdbx_description
1 polymer ?
#
loop_
_entity_poly.entity_id
_entity_poly.type
_entity_poly.pdbx_seq_one_letter_code
_entity_poly.pdbx_strand_id
1 'polypeptide(L)'
;MADLAETFRSATRIKKWSATIVANAVSTYALDTVATAAGVLLVASGQLSGIGIHAAAIVLGASYVLWACGLSSSLAANWRLLEMTGTSSSILSKLAYDLTGRRTMRVGIRRFLSAAGYVVFELAKETPYYIGAFGLALASDAVSGEEALVFLAGANAGAAAYEYGLGWSTRVLLQKAVSYTSFENAWSPAEYLADYYSAVEVDEQHTIAFFAEAAQRIPAGESVLVFGVGPTLHHVFPITTQVSEIHLGDYLRCNLDEISRWVEQDEGAHDWKPFVSYTLQCEGMADPTWEDILHRERLTRARITTLLEVDIRNDRPLADAQRLYTTVLSAYCADSATADLEEWQLYMRRIIELVRPGGTLLVAALGKTHSYLVGGRAFPSPMLGAADMERMLRNCFPEGALTIRTVHVPECAQHGYSSIILAAGHRRRPTSDK
;
A
#
# COMPACT_ATOMS: atom_id res chain seq x y z
N MET A 1 10.72 20.40 3.89
CA MET A 1 11.24 19.02 3.68
C MET A 1 10.72 18.34 2.42
N ALA A 2 9.60 18.78 1.80
CA ALA A 2 9.29 18.51 0.37
C ALA A 2 10.48 18.86 -0.55
N ASP A 3 11.13 19.97 -0.18
CA ASP A 3 12.37 20.49 -0.75
C ASP A 3 13.52 19.46 -0.82
N LEU A 4 13.60 18.49 0.11
CA LEU A 4 14.75 17.57 0.19
C LEU A 4 14.73 16.51 -0.93
N ALA A 5 13.56 15.88 -1.19
CA ALA A 5 13.42 14.88 -2.24
C ALA A 5 13.53 15.50 -3.64
N GLU A 6 12.98 16.69 -3.83
CA GLU A 6 13.11 17.46 -5.07
C GLU A 6 14.54 17.96 -5.29
N THR A 7 15.21 18.41 -4.21
CA THR A 7 16.65 18.72 -4.21
C THR A 7 17.48 17.51 -4.60
N PHE A 8 17.19 16.31 -4.10
CA PHE A 8 17.93 15.10 -4.49
C PHE A 8 17.58 14.62 -5.90
N ARG A 9 16.34 14.76 -6.38
CA ARG A 9 15.99 14.43 -7.77
C ARG A 9 16.72 15.32 -8.77
N SER A 10 16.72 16.63 -8.53
CA SER A 10 17.43 17.64 -9.33
C SER A 10 18.95 17.66 -9.09
N ALA A 11 19.45 16.97 -8.05
CA ALA A 11 20.86 16.91 -7.74
C ALA A 11 21.67 16.26 -8.88
N THR A 12 22.85 16.85 -9.14
CA THR A 12 23.82 16.32 -10.09
C THR A 12 24.27 14.91 -9.69
N ARG A 13 24.69 14.13 -10.69
CA ARG A 13 25.21 12.77 -10.47
C ARG A 13 26.33 12.73 -9.42
N ILE A 14 27.18 13.76 -9.39
CA ILE A 14 28.26 13.91 -8.41
C ILE A 14 27.67 13.98 -7.00
N LYS A 15 26.71 14.86 -6.74
CA LYS A 15 26.07 15.01 -5.42
C LYS A 15 25.42 13.70 -4.95
N LYS A 16 24.75 12.97 -5.84
CA LYS A 16 24.13 11.67 -5.55
C LYS A 16 25.16 10.60 -5.16
N TRP A 17 26.29 10.56 -5.85
CA TRP A 17 27.40 9.65 -5.53
C TRP A 17 28.10 10.05 -4.23
N SER A 18 28.34 11.34 -3.98
CA SER A 18 28.89 11.82 -2.70
C SER A 18 28.00 11.44 -1.52
N ALA A 19 26.69 11.66 -1.63
CA ALA A 19 25.73 11.26 -0.59
C ALA A 19 25.77 9.74 -0.33
N THR A 20 25.87 8.94 -1.39
CA THR A 20 25.97 7.48 -1.27
C THR A 20 27.27 7.04 -0.60
N ILE A 21 28.41 7.65 -0.94
CA ILE A 21 29.70 7.33 -0.33
C ILE A 21 29.68 7.66 1.16
N VAL A 22 29.14 8.82 1.53
CA VAL A 22 29.00 9.23 2.94
C VAL A 22 28.06 8.29 3.68
N ALA A 23 26.87 8.01 3.13
CA ALA A 23 25.91 7.09 3.74
C ALA A 23 26.49 5.69 3.93
N ASN A 24 27.22 5.18 2.94
CA ASN A 24 27.88 3.88 3.01
C ASN A 24 28.95 3.85 4.11
N ALA A 25 29.79 4.89 4.21
CA ALA A 25 30.80 4.97 5.25
C ALA A 25 30.16 5.00 6.65
N VAL A 26 29.20 5.91 6.88
CA VAL A 26 28.48 6.02 8.15
C VAL A 26 27.79 4.70 8.50
N SER A 27 27.11 4.08 7.53
CA SER A 27 26.40 2.83 7.75
C SER A 27 27.36 1.68 8.07
N THR A 28 28.52 1.64 7.43
CA THR A 28 29.55 0.60 7.68
C THR A 28 30.06 0.69 9.12
N TYR A 29 30.50 1.88 9.56
CA TYR A 29 31.03 2.03 10.93
C TYR A 29 29.97 1.82 12.01
N ALA A 30 28.73 2.27 11.77
CA ALA A 30 27.64 2.08 12.71
C ALA A 30 27.25 0.59 12.82
N LEU A 31 27.13 -0.11 11.68
CA LEU A 31 26.91 -1.55 11.65
C LEU A 31 28.02 -2.28 12.42
N ASP A 32 29.28 -1.94 12.16
CA ASP A 32 30.41 -2.63 12.78
C ASP A 32 30.43 -2.47 14.30
N THR A 33 30.11 -1.26 14.77
CA THR A 33 30.03 -0.97 16.20
C THR A 33 28.93 -1.79 16.86
N VAL A 34 27.73 -1.83 16.25
CA VAL A 34 26.58 -2.56 16.78
C VAL A 34 26.82 -4.07 16.76
N ALA A 35 27.33 -4.60 15.65
CA ALA A 35 27.63 -6.02 15.49
C ALA A 35 28.71 -6.47 16.48
N THR A 36 29.84 -5.75 16.56
CA THR A 36 30.92 -6.09 17.51
C THR A 36 30.42 -6.04 18.96
N ALA A 37 29.67 -4.99 19.34
CA ALA A 37 29.13 -4.88 20.68
C ALA A 37 28.16 -6.02 21.02
N ALA A 38 27.28 -6.40 20.10
CA ALA A 38 26.35 -7.51 20.29
C ALA A 38 27.09 -8.85 20.43
N GLY A 39 28.13 -9.09 19.63
CA GLY A 39 29.00 -10.26 19.75
C GLY A 39 29.68 -10.36 21.10
N VAL A 40 30.33 -9.27 21.54
CA VAL A 40 31.00 -9.21 22.86
C VAL A 40 30.00 -9.40 24.00
N LEU A 41 28.84 -8.74 23.94
CA LEU A 41 27.81 -8.85 24.96
C LEU A 41 27.25 -10.27 25.05
N LEU A 42 27.05 -10.96 23.92
CA LEU A 42 26.55 -12.33 23.92
C LEU A 42 27.56 -13.29 24.57
N VAL A 43 28.85 -13.18 24.26
CA VAL A 43 29.90 -13.98 24.91
C VAL A 43 29.98 -13.64 26.40
N ALA A 44 30.06 -12.35 26.74
CA ALA A 44 30.19 -11.89 28.12
C ALA A 44 28.98 -12.24 29.00
N SER A 45 27.80 -12.43 28.40
CA SER A 45 26.60 -12.84 29.13
C SER A 45 26.72 -14.24 29.75
N GLY A 46 27.60 -15.09 29.22
CA GLY A 46 27.77 -16.48 29.66
C GLY A 46 26.55 -17.39 29.42
N GLN A 47 25.46 -16.89 28.81
CA GLN A 47 24.22 -17.65 28.59
C GLN A 47 24.43 -18.87 27.67
N LEU A 48 25.44 -18.80 26.82
CA LEU A 48 25.85 -19.86 25.89
C LEU A 48 27.20 -20.47 26.27
N SER A 49 27.65 -20.27 27.53
CA SER A 49 28.88 -20.89 28.00
C SER A 49 28.73 -22.42 28.11
N GLY A 50 29.77 -23.16 27.73
CA GLY A 50 29.79 -24.62 27.81
C GLY A 50 28.92 -25.36 26.78
N ILE A 51 28.29 -24.65 25.82
CA ILE A 51 27.66 -25.32 24.69
C ILE A 51 28.74 -25.96 23.81
N GLY A 52 28.54 -27.21 23.40
CA GLY A 52 29.50 -27.87 22.52
C GLY A 52 29.59 -27.20 21.13
N ILE A 53 30.70 -27.38 20.43
CA ILE A 53 30.98 -26.78 19.12
C ILE A 53 29.85 -26.98 18.09
N HIS A 54 29.18 -28.14 18.11
CA HIS A 54 28.03 -28.41 17.23
C HIS A 54 26.82 -27.52 17.54
N ALA A 55 26.52 -27.30 18.82
CA ALA A 55 25.44 -26.42 19.23
C ALA A 55 25.78 -24.95 18.92
N ALA A 56 27.02 -24.54 19.14
CA ALA A 56 27.50 -23.21 18.75
C ALA A 56 27.39 -22.98 17.23
N ALA A 57 27.71 -23.98 16.41
CA ALA A 57 27.53 -23.92 14.96
C ALA A 57 26.05 -23.81 14.54
N ILE A 58 25.13 -24.50 15.23
CA ILE A 58 23.68 -24.37 15.00
C ILE A 58 23.20 -22.96 15.35
N VAL A 59 23.65 -22.40 16.48
CA VAL A 59 23.32 -21.02 16.88
C VAL A 59 23.82 -20.02 15.85
N LEU A 60 25.05 -20.18 15.35
CA LEU A 60 25.57 -19.37 14.25
C LEU A 60 24.70 -19.51 12.98
N GLY A 61 24.33 -20.73 12.59
CA GLY A 61 23.44 -20.97 11.46
C GLY A 61 22.08 -20.27 11.60
N ALA A 62 21.47 -20.33 12.79
CA ALA A 62 20.21 -19.63 13.08
C ALA A 62 20.36 -18.09 13.01
N SER A 63 21.51 -17.56 13.45
CA SER A 63 21.80 -16.12 13.38
C SER A 63 21.84 -15.59 11.94
N TYR A 64 22.27 -16.40 10.96
CA TYR A 64 22.24 -16.03 9.55
C TYR A 64 20.82 -15.94 8.98
N VAL A 65 19.89 -16.78 9.47
CA VAL A 65 18.47 -16.66 9.10
C VAL A 65 17.91 -15.34 9.64
N LEU A 66 18.21 -15.01 10.89
CA LEU A 66 17.81 -13.74 11.50
C LEU A 66 18.39 -12.54 10.73
N TRP A 67 19.67 -12.61 10.37
CA TRP A 67 20.33 -11.60 9.54
C TRP A 67 19.67 -11.44 8.17
N ALA A 68 19.34 -12.54 7.48
CA ALA A 68 18.63 -12.49 6.22
C ALA A 68 17.24 -11.83 6.35
N CYS A 69 16.52 -12.08 7.45
CA CYS A 69 15.26 -11.40 7.75
C CYS A 69 15.47 -9.89 7.93
N GLY A 70 16.46 -9.46 8.73
CA GLY A 70 16.79 -8.04 8.91
C GLY A 70 17.20 -7.36 7.60
N LEU A 71 18.08 -8.00 6.85
CA LEU A 71 18.58 -7.53 5.56
C LEU A 71 17.46 -7.36 4.52
N SER A 72 16.44 -8.22 4.52
CA SER A 72 15.30 -8.10 3.60
C SER A 72 14.57 -6.74 3.73
N SER A 73 14.50 -6.19 4.95
CA SER A 73 13.94 -4.86 5.24
C SER A 73 14.76 -3.75 4.58
N SER A 74 16.09 -3.81 4.72
CA SER A 74 17.02 -2.88 4.08
C SER A 74 17.02 -2.97 2.57
N LEU A 75 17.01 -4.18 1.99
CA LEU A 75 17.00 -4.36 0.54
C LEU A 75 15.76 -3.72 -0.10
N ALA A 76 14.59 -3.88 0.53
CA ALA A 76 13.36 -3.26 0.07
C ALA A 76 13.42 -1.73 0.18
N ALA A 77 13.92 -1.20 1.30
CA ALA A 77 14.03 0.24 1.51
C ALA A 77 15.08 0.90 0.58
N ASN A 78 16.22 0.25 0.39
CA ASN A 78 17.30 0.71 -0.48
C ASN A 78 16.86 0.76 -1.95
N TRP A 79 16.06 -0.20 -2.42
CA TRP A 79 15.46 -0.13 -3.76
C TRP A 79 14.59 1.13 -3.93
N ARG A 80 13.75 1.44 -2.93
CA ARG A 80 12.92 2.66 -2.96
C ARG A 80 13.78 3.92 -2.93
N LEU A 81 14.83 3.95 -2.09
CA LEU A 81 15.76 5.07 -2.02
C LEU A 81 16.45 5.33 -3.38
N LEU A 82 16.90 4.26 -4.05
CA LEU A 82 17.50 4.32 -5.38
C LEU A 82 16.52 4.86 -6.43
N GLU A 83 15.29 4.36 -6.46
CA GLU A 83 14.26 4.83 -7.41
C GLU A 83 13.86 6.29 -7.17
N MET A 84 13.71 6.70 -5.90
CA MET A 84 13.22 8.03 -5.56
C MET A 84 14.29 9.11 -5.65
N THR A 85 15.53 8.79 -5.29
CA THR A 85 16.60 9.79 -5.10
C THR A 85 17.83 9.54 -5.95
N GLY A 86 18.00 8.32 -6.48
CA GLY A 86 19.23 7.87 -7.11
C GLY A 86 20.40 7.69 -6.13
N THR A 87 20.16 7.61 -4.82
CA THR A 87 21.16 7.39 -3.76
C THR A 87 20.97 6.02 -3.08
N SER A 88 21.94 5.59 -2.28
CA SER A 88 21.99 4.26 -1.65
C SER A 88 22.80 4.31 -0.35
N SER A 89 22.57 3.38 0.57
CA SER A 89 23.49 3.10 1.69
C SER A 89 24.61 2.12 1.29
N SER A 90 24.53 1.50 0.11
CA SER A 90 25.53 0.58 -0.43
C SER A 90 26.09 1.08 -1.76
N ILE A 91 27.42 1.22 -1.83
CA ILE A 91 28.16 1.64 -3.04
C ILE A 91 27.94 0.63 -4.18
N LEU A 92 28.07 -0.67 -3.90
CA LEU A 92 27.92 -1.71 -4.93
C LEU A 92 26.48 -1.80 -5.43
N SER A 93 25.50 -1.64 -4.54
CA SER A 93 24.09 -1.57 -4.94
C SER A 93 23.83 -0.40 -5.89
N LYS A 94 24.34 0.79 -5.58
CA LYS A 94 24.22 1.96 -6.46
C LYS A 94 24.96 1.77 -7.79
N LEU A 95 26.16 1.19 -7.77
CA LEU A 95 26.91 0.92 -8.98
C LEU A 95 26.11 0.01 -9.92
N ALA A 96 25.56 -1.08 -9.39
CA ALA A 96 24.70 -1.99 -10.14
C ALA A 96 23.46 -1.26 -10.69
N TYR A 97 22.81 -0.41 -9.88
CA TYR A 97 21.66 0.39 -10.28
C TYR A 97 21.95 1.38 -11.42
N ASP A 98 23.09 2.08 -11.36
CA ASP A 98 23.52 3.06 -12.36
C ASP A 98 23.96 2.37 -13.67
N LEU A 99 24.67 1.23 -13.60
CA LEU A 99 25.14 0.49 -14.78
C LEU A 99 23.98 -0.13 -15.56
N THR A 100 22.96 -0.61 -14.86
CA THR A 100 21.78 -1.23 -15.46
C THR A 100 20.77 -0.21 -15.98
N GLY A 101 20.75 1.02 -15.45
CA GLY A 101 19.89 2.11 -15.93
C GLY A 101 20.29 2.69 -17.29
N ARG A 102 21.49 2.40 -17.80
CA ARG A 102 21.98 2.86 -19.12
C ARG A 102 21.56 1.95 -20.29
N ARG A 103 20.91 0.83 -20.02
CA ARG A 103 20.40 -0.12 -21.02
C ARG A 103 18.91 -0.35 -20.78
N THR A 104 18.17 -0.69 -21.82
CA THR A 104 16.73 -1.01 -21.83
C THR A 104 16.42 -2.33 -21.09
N MET A 105 16.88 -2.46 -19.84
CA MET A 105 16.74 -3.64 -18.99
C MET A 105 15.44 -3.58 -18.19
N ARG A 106 14.77 -4.73 -18.06
CA ARG A 106 13.53 -4.84 -17.27
C ARG A 106 13.79 -4.46 -15.80
N VAL A 107 12.86 -3.72 -15.20
CA VAL A 107 12.92 -3.24 -13.81
C VAL A 107 13.22 -4.36 -12.81
N GLY A 108 12.65 -5.56 -13.02
CA GLY A 108 12.91 -6.72 -12.17
C GLY A 108 14.37 -7.16 -12.14
N ILE A 109 15.06 -7.13 -13.29
CA ILE A 109 16.49 -7.49 -13.39
C ILE A 109 17.34 -6.43 -12.68
N ARG A 110 17.00 -5.16 -12.88
CA ARG A 110 17.68 -4.04 -12.22
C ARG A 110 17.56 -4.11 -10.70
N ARG A 111 16.37 -4.43 -10.18
CA ARG A 111 16.13 -4.66 -8.74
C ARG A 111 16.96 -5.82 -8.22
N PHE A 112 16.97 -6.95 -8.93
CA PHE A 112 17.75 -8.12 -8.55
C PHE A 112 19.26 -7.81 -8.48
N LEU A 113 19.84 -7.18 -9.51
CA LEU A 113 21.27 -6.86 -9.54
C LEU A 113 21.67 -5.84 -8.47
N SER A 114 20.80 -4.86 -8.20
CA SER A 114 21.03 -3.88 -7.13
C SER A 114 20.99 -4.53 -5.75
N ALA A 115 20.06 -5.48 -5.53
CA ALA A 115 20.00 -6.27 -4.30
C ALA A 115 21.22 -7.19 -4.15
N ALA A 116 21.63 -7.87 -5.22
CA ALA A 116 22.83 -8.71 -5.21
C ALA A 116 24.09 -7.90 -4.88
N GLY A 117 24.24 -6.70 -5.46
CA GLY A 117 25.33 -5.79 -5.15
C GLY A 117 25.35 -5.38 -3.66
N TYR A 118 24.19 -5.18 -3.06
CA TYR A 118 24.07 -4.89 -1.62
C TYR A 118 24.52 -6.11 -0.80
N VAL A 119 23.96 -7.29 -1.06
CA VAL A 119 24.27 -8.53 -0.31
C VAL A 119 25.76 -8.86 -0.39
N VAL A 120 26.37 -8.77 -1.58
CA VAL A 120 27.81 -9.02 -1.76
C VAL A 120 28.65 -8.06 -0.91
N PHE A 121 28.24 -6.79 -0.82
CA PHE A 121 28.94 -5.82 0.01
C PHE A 121 28.84 -6.15 1.50
N GLU A 122 27.65 -6.53 1.97
CA GLU A 122 27.46 -6.93 3.37
C GLU A 122 28.27 -8.18 3.74
N LEU A 123 28.23 -9.22 2.90
CA LEU A 123 29.04 -10.43 3.11
C LEU A 123 30.54 -10.13 3.14
N ALA A 124 31.01 -9.17 2.33
CA ALA A 124 32.42 -8.78 2.35
C ALA A 124 32.82 -8.15 3.70
N LYS A 125 31.93 -7.37 4.33
CA LYS A 125 32.16 -6.77 5.66
C LYS A 125 32.20 -7.78 6.80
N GLU A 126 31.69 -8.99 6.62
CA GLU A 126 31.79 -10.06 7.63
C GLU A 126 33.18 -10.71 7.69
N THR A 127 33.96 -10.65 6.60
CA THR A 127 35.25 -11.34 6.51
C THR A 127 36.22 -11.00 7.66
N PRO A 128 36.37 -9.73 8.07
CA PRO A 128 37.19 -9.36 9.22
C PRO A 128 36.74 -9.98 10.56
N TYR A 129 35.43 -10.23 10.76
CA TYR A 129 34.93 -10.85 11.98
C TYR A 129 35.38 -12.30 12.10
N TYR A 130 35.31 -13.05 11.00
CA TYR A 130 35.79 -14.44 10.95
C TYR A 130 37.30 -14.51 11.19
N ILE A 131 38.07 -13.65 10.52
CA ILE A 131 39.52 -13.58 10.71
C ILE A 131 39.86 -13.20 12.16
N GLY A 132 39.17 -12.22 12.73
CA GLY A 132 39.41 -11.77 14.10
C GLY A 132 39.04 -12.83 15.14
N ALA A 133 37.84 -13.40 15.06
CA ALA A 133 37.34 -14.38 16.02
C ALA A 133 38.15 -15.67 16.02
N PHE A 134 38.38 -16.27 14.84
CA PHE A 134 39.17 -17.50 14.75
C PHE A 134 40.67 -17.25 14.85
N GLY A 135 41.16 -16.10 14.40
CA GLY A 135 42.56 -15.71 14.60
C GLY A 135 42.90 -15.58 16.09
N LEU A 136 42.01 -14.98 16.89
CA LEU A 136 42.18 -14.88 18.33
C LEU A 136 42.11 -16.25 19.02
N ALA A 137 41.15 -17.10 18.62
CA ALA A 137 41.04 -18.47 19.15
C ALA A 137 42.24 -19.37 18.80
N LEU A 138 42.90 -19.12 17.66
CA LEU A 138 44.13 -19.85 17.29
C LEU A 138 45.39 -19.27 17.95
N ALA A 139 45.39 -17.98 18.28
CA ALA A 139 46.55 -17.28 18.83
C ALA A 139 46.56 -17.18 20.36
N SER A 140 45.46 -17.53 21.03
CA SER A 140 45.31 -17.38 22.48
C SER A 140 44.44 -18.48 23.09
N ASP A 141 44.87 -19.01 24.24
CA ASP A 141 44.07 -19.92 25.06
C ASP A 141 42.92 -19.21 25.80
N ALA A 142 42.82 -17.87 25.68
CA ALA A 142 41.81 -17.07 26.34
C ALA A 142 40.45 -17.08 25.62
N VAL A 143 40.40 -17.54 24.35
CA VAL A 143 39.18 -17.60 23.55
C VAL A 143 39.05 -18.98 22.93
N SER A 144 37.97 -19.68 23.24
CA SER A 144 37.72 -21.00 22.64
C SER A 144 37.13 -20.89 21.24
N GLY A 145 37.18 -21.99 20.47
CA GLY A 145 36.51 -22.07 19.17
C GLY A 145 34.99 -21.94 19.29
N GLU A 146 34.41 -22.41 20.39
CA GLU A 146 32.99 -22.22 20.72
C GLU A 146 32.67 -20.75 21.00
N GLU A 147 33.51 -20.05 21.77
CA GLU A 147 33.34 -18.62 22.06
C GLU A 147 33.47 -17.76 20.79
N ALA A 148 34.35 -18.14 19.86
CA ALA A 148 34.44 -17.50 18.55
C ALA A 148 33.15 -17.65 17.74
N LEU A 149 32.53 -18.84 17.74
CA LEU A 149 31.23 -19.08 17.08
C LEU A 149 30.09 -18.30 17.75
N VAL A 150 30.07 -18.25 19.08
CA VAL A 150 29.08 -17.48 19.85
C VAL A 150 29.23 -15.98 19.59
N PHE A 151 30.46 -15.46 19.53
CA PHE A 151 30.74 -14.07 19.15
C PHE A 151 30.18 -13.76 17.76
N LEU A 152 30.46 -14.60 16.76
CA LEU A 152 29.96 -14.43 15.40
C LEU A 152 28.42 -14.46 15.34
N ALA A 153 27.78 -15.35 16.11
CA ALA A 153 26.33 -15.41 16.18
C ALA A 153 25.72 -14.13 16.79
N GLY A 154 26.34 -13.58 17.83
CA GLY A 154 25.94 -12.30 18.43
C GLY A 154 26.16 -11.13 17.48
N ALA A 155 27.27 -11.11 16.75
CA ALA A 155 27.55 -10.10 15.73
C ALA A 155 26.51 -10.12 14.60
N ASN A 156 26.13 -11.29 14.11
CA ASN A 156 25.06 -11.46 13.13
C ASN A 156 23.70 -10.97 13.64
N ALA A 157 23.37 -11.24 14.91
CA ALA A 157 22.14 -10.73 15.52
C ALA A 157 22.13 -9.20 15.63
N GLY A 158 23.26 -8.59 16.01
CA GLY A 158 23.43 -7.14 16.02
C GLY A 158 23.29 -6.53 14.63
N ALA A 159 23.93 -7.14 13.63
CA ALA A 159 23.82 -6.74 12.23
C ALA A 159 22.37 -6.83 11.71
N ALA A 160 21.66 -7.90 12.08
CA ALA A 160 20.25 -8.08 11.73
C ALA A 160 19.36 -6.94 12.26
N ALA A 161 19.54 -6.57 13.53
CA ALA A 161 18.81 -5.48 14.18
C ALA A 161 19.14 -4.12 13.53
N TYR A 162 20.42 -3.88 13.24
CA TYR A 162 20.86 -2.67 12.55
C TYR A 162 20.23 -2.54 11.16
N GLU A 163 20.32 -3.58 10.32
CA GLU A 163 19.72 -3.57 8.97
C GLU A 163 18.20 -3.40 9.04
N TYR A 164 17.52 -4.06 9.97
CA TYR A 164 16.09 -3.84 10.15
C TYR A 164 15.77 -2.37 10.46
N GLY A 165 16.51 -1.76 11.40
CA GLY A 165 16.35 -0.36 11.79
C GLY A 165 16.71 0.64 10.69
N LEU A 166 17.77 0.38 9.91
CA LEU A 166 18.14 1.18 8.74
C LEU A 166 17.04 1.13 7.67
N GLY A 167 16.53 -0.07 7.37
CA GLY A 167 15.42 -0.25 6.45
C GLY A 167 14.15 0.47 6.90
N TRP A 168 13.80 0.35 8.19
CA TRP A 168 12.64 1.05 8.76
C TRP A 168 12.79 2.57 8.71
N SER A 169 13.91 3.12 9.20
CA SER A 169 14.15 4.57 9.21
C SER A 169 14.20 5.17 7.81
N THR A 170 14.80 4.47 6.84
CA THR A 170 14.80 4.88 5.44
C THR A 170 13.38 4.96 4.87
N ARG A 171 12.51 3.98 5.16
CA ARG A 171 11.10 4.02 4.73
C ARG A 171 10.37 5.23 5.31
N VAL A 172 10.51 5.47 6.62
CA VAL A 172 9.88 6.61 7.31
C VAL A 172 10.36 7.95 6.72
N LEU A 173 11.66 8.07 6.45
CA LEU A 173 12.23 9.28 5.85
C LEU A 173 11.71 9.51 4.43
N LEU A 174 11.64 8.46 3.61
CA LEU A 174 11.12 8.54 2.24
C LEU A 174 9.63 8.89 2.21
N GLN A 175 8.83 8.30 3.09
CA GLN A 175 7.41 8.66 3.26
C GLN A 175 7.26 10.14 3.63
N LYS A 176 8.09 10.65 4.56
CA LYS A 176 8.08 12.08 4.94
C LYS A 176 8.62 13.02 3.85
N ALA A 177 9.41 12.51 2.90
CA ALA A 177 10.02 13.31 1.85
C ALA A 177 9.11 13.46 0.61
N VAL A 178 8.08 12.61 0.46
CA VAL A 178 6.99 12.83 -0.50
C VAL A 178 5.95 13.72 0.20
N SER A 179 5.91 15.01 -0.17
CA SER A 179 4.83 15.88 0.26
C SER A 179 3.61 15.59 -0.61
N TYR A 180 2.72 14.74 -0.10
CA TYR A 180 1.39 14.64 -0.68
C TYR A 180 0.60 15.92 -0.42
N THR A 181 -0.30 16.21 -1.34
CA THR A 181 -1.21 17.34 -1.24
C THR A 181 -2.22 17.07 -0.12
N SER A 182 -2.48 18.05 0.75
CA SER A 182 -3.52 17.91 1.78
C SER A 182 -4.89 18.02 1.15
N PHE A 183 -5.76 17.06 1.46
CA PHE A 183 -7.15 17.08 1.03
C PHE A 183 -7.89 18.33 1.49
N GLU A 184 -7.72 18.72 2.76
CA GLU A 184 -8.42 19.84 3.38
C GLU A 184 -8.07 21.20 2.76
N ASN A 185 -6.84 21.35 2.27
CA ASN A 185 -6.33 22.64 1.81
C ASN A 185 -6.35 22.80 0.29
N ALA A 186 -6.34 21.68 -0.44
CA ALA A 186 -6.07 21.70 -1.87
C ALA A 186 -7.02 20.81 -2.68
N TRP A 187 -7.81 19.91 -2.08
CA TRP A 187 -8.76 19.14 -2.87
C TRP A 187 -9.77 20.05 -3.60
N SER A 188 -9.98 19.78 -4.89
CA SER A 188 -10.99 20.45 -5.71
C SER A 188 -11.87 19.40 -6.38
N PRO A 189 -13.14 19.27 -5.97
CA PRO A 189 -14.08 18.36 -6.61
C PRO A 189 -14.21 18.61 -8.11
N ALA A 190 -14.22 19.88 -8.53
CA ALA A 190 -14.35 20.26 -9.94
C ALA A 190 -13.16 19.81 -10.79
N GLU A 191 -11.93 19.95 -10.28
CA GLU A 191 -10.74 19.46 -10.99
C GLU A 191 -10.73 17.93 -11.04
N TYR A 192 -11.11 17.26 -9.94
CA TYR A 192 -11.23 15.81 -9.92
C TYR A 192 -12.26 15.29 -10.93
N LEU A 193 -13.43 15.93 -11.00
CA LEU A 193 -14.47 15.61 -11.99
C LEU A 193 -14.02 15.86 -13.44
N ALA A 194 -13.26 16.94 -13.67
CA ALA A 194 -12.74 17.26 -15.00
C ALA A 194 -11.66 16.26 -15.45
N ASP A 195 -10.75 15.90 -14.55
CA ASP A 195 -9.61 15.03 -14.85
C ASP A 195 -10.05 13.58 -15.11
N TYR A 196 -10.99 13.05 -14.33
CA TYR A 196 -11.34 11.62 -14.34
C TYR A 196 -12.69 11.29 -14.97
N TYR A 197 -13.63 12.24 -14.95
CA TYR A 197 -15.04 11.91 -15.20
C TYR A 197 -15.66 12.71 -16.35
N SER A 198 -14.85 13.32 -17.21
CA SER A 198 -15.33 13.89 -18.47
C SER A 198 -15.75 12.83 -19.50
N ALA A 199 -15.28 11.58 -19.32
CA ALA A 199 -15.66 10.41 -20.10
C ALA A 199 -15.58 9.14 -19.22
N VAL A 200 -16.18 8.04 -19.68
CA VAL A 200 -16.05 6.73 -19.01
C VAL A 200 -14.71 6.10 -19.39
N GLU A 201 -13.67 6.40 -18.61
CA GLU A 201 -12.32 5.85 -18.81
C GLU A 201 -12.25 4.32 -18.57
N VAL A 202 -11.17 3.69 -19.02
CA VAL A 202 -11.04 2.22 -19.08
C VAL A 202 -11.07 1.56 -17.70
N ASP A 203 -10.49 2.20 -16.70
CA ASP A 203 -10.54 1.74 -15.31
C ASP A 203 -11.97 1.77 -14.75
N GLU A 204 -12.72 2.83 -15.06
CA GLU A 204 -14.12 2.93 -14.66
C GLU A 204 -15.03 1.98 -15.44
N GLN A 205 -14.74 1.72 -16.72
CA GLN A 205 -15.42 0.68 -17.49
C GLN A 205 -15.32 -0.68 -16.79
N HIS A 206 -14.11 -1.05 -16.37
CA HIS A 206 -13.88 -2.30 -15.63
C HIS A 206 -14.53 -2.29 -14.25
N THR A 207 -14.49 -1.16 -13.53
CA THR A 207 -15.03 -1.03 -12.17
C THR A 207 -16.55 -1.10 -12.17
N ILE A 208 -17.21 -0.35 -13.05
CA ILE A 208 -18.67 -0.34 -13.20
C ILE A 208 -19.17 -1.72 -13.63
N ALA A 209 -18.53 -2.36 -14.61
CA ALA A 209 -18.91 -3.70 -15.04
C ALA A 209 -18.78 -4.73 -13.90
N PHE A 210 -17.70 -4.64 -13.11
CA PHE A 210 -17.51 -5.50 -11.95
C PHE A 210 -18.56 -5.27 -10.86
N PHE A 211 -18.89 -4.02 -10.56
CA PHE A 211 -19.92 -3.70 -9.57
C PHE A 211 -21.33 -4.04 -10.05
N ALA A 212 -21.64 -3.91 -11.34
CA ALA A 212 -22.91 -4.36 -11.91
C ALA A 212 -23.07 -5.88 -11.80
N GLU A 213 -22.01 -6.65 -12.05
CA GLU A 213 -22.00 -8.11 -11.84
C GLU A 213 -22.22 -8.44 -10.34
N ALA A 214 -21.49 -7.75 -9.45
CA ALA A 214 -21.54 -8.00 -8.02
C ALA A 214 -22.87 -7.57 -7.37
N ALA A 215 -23.49 -6.49 -7.88
CA ALA A 215 -24.76 -5.96 -7.42
C ALA A 215 -25.90 -6.99 -7.53
N GLN A 216 -25.86 -7.90 -8.50
CA GLN A 216 -26.86 -8.96 -8.64
C GLN A 216 -26.92 -9.92 -7.43
N ARG A 217 -25.87 -9.92 -6.59
CA ARG A 217 -25.75 -10.78 -5.40
C ARG A 217 -25.97 -10.04 -4.09
N ILE A 218 -26.23 -8.73 -4.12
CA ILE A 218 -26.46 -7.97 -2.88
C ILE A 218 -27.88 -8.23 -2.35
N PRO A 219 -28.10 -8.20 -1.03
CA PRO A 219 -29.44 -8.36 -0.47
C PRO A 219 -30.39 -7.24 -0.95
N ALA A 220 -31.48 -7.63 -1.60
CA ALA A 220 -32.45 -6.68 -2.12
C ALA A 220 -33.28 -6.00 -1.01
N GLY A 221 -33.73 -4.76 -1.26
CA GLY A 221 -34.66 -4.03 -0.41
C GLY A 221 -34.07 -3.49 0.89
N GLU A 222 -32.74 -3.52 1.04
CA GLU A 222 -32.05 -3.05 2.24
C GLU A 222 -31.24 -1.77 1.96
N SER A 223 -30.85 -1.07 3.02
CA SER A 223 -30.04 0.15 2.90
C SER A 223 -28.57 -0.16 2.65
N VAL A 224 -27.93 0.60 1.77
CA VAL A 224 -26.51 0.45 1.44
C VAL A 224 -25.73 1.71 1.80
N LEU A 225 -24.50 1.51 2.27
CA LEU A 225 -23.54 2.59 2.49
C LEU A 225 -22.52 2.62 1.35
N VAL A 226 -22.35 3.78 0.73
CA VAL A 226 -21.18 4.09 -0.10
C VAL A 226 -20.24 4.94 0.75
N PHE A 227 -19.14 4.35 1.19
CA PHE A 227 -18.18 4.97 2.09
C PHE A 227 -17.01 5.57 1.30
N GLY A 228 -16.77 6.87 1.45
CA GLY A 228 -15.81 7.63 0.67
C GLY A 228 -16.27 7.80 -0.78
N VAL A 229 -17.48 8.32 -0.96
CA VAL A 229 -18.12 8.46 -2.29
C VAL A 229 -17.41 9.47 -3.20
N GLY A 230 -16.61 10.38 -2.65
CA GLY A 230 -16.09 11.54 -3.37
C GLY A 230 -17.22 12.42 -3.91
N PRO A 231 -16.96 13.25 -4.92
CA PRO A 231 -18.02 14.03 -5.58
C PRO A 231 -18.75 13.22 -6.67
N THR A 232 -18.78 11.88 -6.57
CA THR A 232 -19.07 10.99 -7.70
C THR A 232 -20.30 10.10 -7.51
N LEU A 233 -20.90 9.62 -8.60
CA LEU A 233 -22.10 8.76 -8.54
C LEU A 233 -22.03 7.51 -9.43
N HIS A 234 -21.00 7.35 -10.25
CA HIS A 234 -20.91 6.26 -11.23
C HIS A 234 -20.86 4.86 -10.61
N HIS A 235 -20.33 4.69 -9.39
CA HIS A 235 -20.41 3.42 -8.64
C HIS A 235 -21.73 3.21 -7.89
N VAL A 236 -22.59 4.24 -7.82
CA VAL A 236 -23.90 4.17 -7.18
C VAL A 236 -24.94 3.58 -8.13
N PHE A 237 -24.87 3.92 -9.42
CA PHE A 237 -25.86 3.45 -10.41
C PHE A 237 -26.01 1.92 -10.46
N PRO A 238 -24.95 1.09 -10.42
CA PRO A 238 -25.07 -0.37 -10.50
C PRO A 238 -25.84 -1.00 -9.34
N ILE A 239 -25.89 -0.35 -8.17
CA ILE A 239 -26.59 -0.89 -6.99
C ILE A 239 -28.02 -0.36 -6.85
N THR A 240 -28.37 0.73 -7.55
CA THR A 240 -29.63 1.47 -7.38
C THR A 240 -30.89 0.61 -7.43
N THR A 241 -30.97 -0.36 -8.35
CA THR A 241 -32.19 -1.15 -8.58
C THR A 241 -32.45 -2.20 -7.51
N GLN A 242 -31.42 -2.60 -6.77
CA GLN A 242 -31.49 -3.66 -5.77
C GLN A 242 -31.87 -3.13 -4.39
N VAL A 243 -31.60 -1.86 -4.10
CA VAL A 243 -31.59 -1.32 -2.73
C VAL A 243 -32.82 -0.47 -2.44
N SER A 244 -33.20 -0.36 -1.17
CA SER A 244 -34.30 0.51 -0.75
C SER A 244 -33.85 1.94 -0.48
N GLU A 245 -32.65 2.09 0.10
CA GLU A 245 -32.04 3.35 0.50
C GLU A 245 -30.52 3.33 0.22
N ILE A 246 -29.97 4.48 -0.14
CA ILE A 246 -28.55 4.70 -0.41
C ILE A 246 -28.09 5.82 0.51
N HIS A 247 -27.10 5.51 1.33
CA HIS A 247 -26.40 6.45 2.21
C HIS A 247 -25.04 6.73 1.60
N LEU A 248 -24.74 7.98 1.34
CA LEU A 248 -23.48 8.40 0.74
C LEU A 248 -22.64 9.10 1.81
N GLY A 249 -21.46 8.57 2.09
CA GLY A 249 -20.56 9.11 3.10
C GLY A 249 -19.28 9.64 2.48
N ASP A 250 -18.86 10.85 2.81
CA ASP A 250 -17.54 11.37 2.44
C ASP A 250 -16.92 12.20 3.57
N TYR A 251 -15.59 12.29 3.57
CA TYR A 251 -14.84 13.07 4.54
C TYR A 251 -14.89 14.58 4.25
N LEU A 252 -14.94 14.94 2.97
CA LEU A 252 -14.91 16.34 2.56
C LEU A 252 -16.33 16.82 2.28
N ARG A 253 -16.77 17.85 3.03
CA ARG A 253 -18.09 18.43 2.81
C ARG A 253 -18.29 18.92 1.37
N CYS A 254 -17.26 19.49 0.75
CA CYS A 254 -17.33 19.96 -0.64
C CYS A 254 -17.66 18.85 -1.66
N ASN A 255 -17.31 17.60 -1.38
CA ASN A 255 -17.71 16.47 -2.22
C ASN A 255 -19.20 16.16 -2.10
N LEU A 256 -19.74 16.19 -0.87
CA LEU A 256 -21.15 15.98 -0.59
C LEU A 256 -22.02 17.11 -1.16
N ASP A 257 -21.49 18.35 -1.19
CA ASP A 257 -22.18 19.49 -1.79
C ASP A 257 -22.32 19.30 -3.31
N GLU A 258 -21.32 18.78 -4.02
CA GLU A 258 -21.43 18.44 -5.46
C GLU A 258 -22.49 17.36 -5.72
N ILE A 259 -22.58 16.35 -4.86
CA ILE A 259 -23.65 15.34 -4.93
C ILE A 259 -25.02 15.99 -4.69
N SER A 260 -25.12 16.88 -3.70
CA SER A 260 -26.36 17.59 -3.38
C SER A 260 -26.86 18.39 -4.58
N ARG A 261 -25.96 19.12 -5.26
CA ARG A 261 -26.28 19.85 -6.49
C ARG A 261 -26.88 18.94 -7.58
N TRP A 262 -26.32 17.74 -7.76
CA TRP A 262 -26.87 16.77 -8.72
C TRP A 262 -28.24 16.19 -8.30
N VAL A 263 -28.43 15.93 -7.00
CA VAL A 263 -29.70 15.46 -6.45
C VAL A 263 -30.79 16.52 -6.61
N GLU A 264 -30.45 17.78 -6.38
CA GLU A 264 -31.33 18.96 -6.51
C GLU A 264 -31.55 19.40 -7.96
N GLN A 265 -30.90 18.73 -8.93
CA GLN A 265 -30.98 19.02 -10.36
C GLN A 265 -30.50 20.43 -10.73
N ASP A 266 -29.46 20.92 -10.04
CA ASP A 266 -28.80 22.19 -10.38
C ASP A 266 -28.26 22.16 -11.83
N GLU A 267 -28.42 23.26 -12.56
CA GLU A 267 -28.01 23.39 -13.97
C GLU A 267 -26.50 23.17 -14.17
N GLY A 268 -25.70 23.46 -13.15
CA GLY A 268 -24.24 23.27 -13.16
C GLY A 268 -23.76 21.96 -12.57
N ALA A 269 -24.64 21.00 -12.27
CA ALA A 269 -24.24 19.70 -11.75
C ALA A 269 -23.57 18.83 -12.82
N HIS A 270 -22.65 17.95 -12.41
CA HIS A 270 -21.93 17.08 -13.32
C HIS A 270 -22.87 16.13 -14.10
N ASP A 271 -22.61 15.96 -15.41
CA ASP A 271 -23.44 15.11 -16.28
C ASP A 271 -23.04 13.64 -16.19
N TRP A 272 -23.76 12.87 -15.38
CA TRP A 272 -23.52 11.44 -15.19
C TRP A 272 -24.15 10.53 -16.26
N LYS A 273 -24.84 11.07 -17.26
CA LYS A 273 -25.59 10.25 -18.25
C LYS A 273 -24.74 9.27 -19.04
N PRO A 274 -23.49 9.59 -19.45
CA PRO A 274 -22.61 8.60 -20.08
C PRO A 274 -22.35 7.39 -19.18
N PHE A 275 -22.14 7.63 -17.88
CA PHE A 275 -21.91 6.57 -16.88
C PHE A 275 -23.18 5.75 -16.61
N VAL A 276 -24.34 6.40 -16.57
CA VAL A 276 -25.63 5.72 -16.47
C VAL A 276 -25.88 4.82 -17.69
N SER A 277 -25.64 5.34 -18.89
CA SER A 277 -25.76 4.56 -20.14
C SER A 277 -24.85 3.33 -20.11
N TYR A 278 -23.58 3.52 -19.75
CA TYR A 278 -22.63 2.41 -19.63
C TYR A 278 -23.06 1.39 -18.55
N THR A 279 -23.57 1.85 -17.41
CA THR A 279 -24.11 0.97 -16.37
C THR A 279 -25.26 0.11 -16.90
N LEU A 280 -26.22 0.70 -17.62
CA LEU A 280 -27.34 -0.03 -18.21
C LEU A 280 -26.85 -1.07 -19.25
N GLN A 281 -25.82 -0.75 -20.03
CA GLN A 281 -25.18 -1.69 -20.93
C GLN A 281 -24.56 -2.88 -20.18
N CYS A 282 -23.85 -2.63 -19.07
CA CYS A 282 -23.32 -3.69 -18.21
C CYS A 282 -24.42 -4.58 -17.61
N GLU A 283 -25.61 -4.03 -17.40
CA GLU A 283 -26.79 -4.76 -16.91
C GLU A 283 -27.57 -5.50 -18.01
N GLY A 284 -27.09 -5.48 -19.26
CA GLY A 284 -27.63 -6.24 -20.38
C GLY A 284 -28.52 -5.44 -21.33
N MET A 285 -28.67 -4.13 -21.13
CA MET A 285 -29.40 -3.24 -22.05
C MET A 285 -28.46 -2.72 -23.14
N ALA A 286 -28.40 -3.41 -24.28
CA ALA A 286 -27.41 -3.12 -25.33
C ALA A 286 -27.47 -1.68 -25.90
N ASP A 287 -28.67 -1.11 -26.04
CA ASP A 287 -28.88 0.25 -26.56
C ASP A 287 -29.84 1.02 -25.64
N PRO A 288 -29.35 1.58 -24.52
CA PRO A 288 -30.18 2.32 -23.58
C PRO A 288 -30.75 3.58 -24.22
N THR A 289 -32.07 3.74 -24.16
CA THR A 289 -32.70 4.97 -24.65
C THR A 289 -32.44 6.12 -23.68
N TRP A 290 -32.64 7.34 -24.16
CA TRP A 290 -32.61 8.53 -23.30
C TRP A 290 -33.60 8.44 -22.12
N GLU A 291 -34.76 7.82 -22.33
CA GLU A 291 -35.74 7.64 -21.27
C GLU A 291 -35.26 6.65 -20.20
N ASP A 292 -34.58 5.57 -20.59
CA ASP A 292 -33.99 4.60 -19.66
C ASP A 292 -32.92 5.26 -18.79
N ILE A 293 -32.07 6.08 -19.40
CA ILE A 293 -31.02 6.84 -18.71
C ILE A 293 -31.65 7.80 -17.68
N LEU A 294 -32.63 8.60 -18.09
CA LEU A 294 -33.32 9.52 -17.19
C LEU A 294 -34.10 8.77 -16.09
N HIS A 295 -34.65 7.60 -16.40
CA HIS A 295 -35.31 6.76 -15.41
C HIS A 295 -34.32 6.30 -14.33
N ARG A 296 -33.14 5.80 -14.71
CA ARG A 296 -32.09 5.42 -13.75
C ARG A 296 -31.61 6.59 -12.91
N GLU A 297 -31.41 7.77 -13.49
CA GLU A 297 -31.04 8.96 -12.70
C GLU A 297 -32.12 9.32 -11.67
N ARG A 298 -33.40 9.38 -12.09
CA ARG A 298 -34.53 9.69 -11.20
C ARG A 298 -34.66 8.68 -10.07
N LEU A 299 -34.54 7.39 -10.39
CA LEU A 299 -34.56 6.33 -9.40
C LEU A 299 -33.39 6.48 -8.41
N THR A 300 -32.19 6.76 -8.91
CA THR A 300 -31.01 6.95 -8.05
C THR A 300 -31.19 8.14 -7.11
N ARG A 301 -31.67 9.29 -7.61
CA ARG A 301 -32.01 10.46 -6.75
C ARG A 301 -33.02 10.08 -5.67
N ALA A 302 -34.07 9.33 -6.02
CA ALA A 302 -35.08 8.89 -5.06
C ALA A 302 -34.55 7.88 -4.02
N ARG A 303 -33.50 7.12 -4.34
CA ARG A 303 -32.86 6.16 -3.44
C ARG A 303 -31.82 6.80 -2.53
N ILE A 304 -31.22 7.92 -2.91
CA ILE A 304 -30.28 8.66 -2.04
C ILE A 304 -31.10 9.34 -0.94
N THR A 305 -31.03 8.81 0.27
CA THR A 305 -31.81 9.31 1.42
C THR A 305 -30.97 10.07 2.43
N THR A 306 -29.66 9.81 2.48
CA THR A 306 -28.78 10.40 3.49
C THR A 306 -27.40 10.72 2.91
N LEU A 307 -26.91 11.94 3.19
CA LEU A 307 -25.51 12.33 3.02
C LEU A 307 -24.86 12.41 4.41
N LEU A 308 -23.70 11.78 4.58
CA LEU A 308 -23.01 11.63 5.86
C LEU A 308 -21.59 12.19 5.76
N GLU A 309 -21.21 13.07 6.70
CA GLU A 309 -19.80 13.36 6.92
C GLU A 309 -19.17 12.18 7.68
N VAL A 310 -18.18 11.54 7.09
CA VAL A 310 -17.54 10.34 7.63
C VAL A 310 -16.03 10.53 7.71
N ASP A 311 -15.38 9.98 8.73
CA ASP A 311 -13.92 10.08 8.85
C ASP A 311 -13.33 8.73 9.23
N ILE A 312 -12.68 8.08 8.26
CA ILE A 312 -12.09 6.76 8.44
C ILE A 312 -10.92 6.74 9.43
N ARG A 313 -10.36 7.90 9.77
CA ARG A 313 -9.28 8.05 10.75
C ARG A 313 -9.78 7.88 12.18
N ASN A 314 -11.08 8.07 12.41
CA ASN A 314 -11.71 7.84 13.70
C ASN A 314 -12.02 6.36 13.92
N ASP A 315 -11.98 5.91 15.18
CA ASP A 315 -12.38 4.54 15.56
C ASP A 315 -13.85 4.25 15.22
N ARG A 316 -14.69 5.29 15.18
CA ARG A 316 -16.08 5.22 14.74
C ARG A 316 -16.26 6.16 13.54
N PRO A 317 -16.16 5.64 12.31
CA PRO A 317 -16.14 6.50 11.11
C PRO A 317 -17.44 7.25 10.84
N LEU A 318 -18.58 6.79 11.38
CA LEU A 318 -19.91 7.38 11.19
C LEU A 318 -20.34 8.27 12.38
N ALA A 319 -19.37 8.83 13.13
CA ALA A 319 -19.54 9.60 14.36
C ALA A 319 -20.33 8.87 15.48
N ASP A 320 -21.66 8.88 15.40
CA ASP A 320 -22.58 8.37 16.43
C ASP A 320 -23.45 7.18 15.96
N ALA A 321 -23.42 6.83 14.67
CA ALA A 321 -24.18 5.71 14.14
C ALA A 321 -23.32 4.43 14.14
N GLN A 322 -23.47 3.56 15.15
CA GLN A 322 -23.05 2.14 15.05
C GLN A 322 -23.95 1.35 14.09
N ARG A 323 -24.35 1.97 12.97
CA ARG A 323 -25.21 1.37 11.95
C ARG A 323 -24.36 0.43 11.11
N LEU A 324 -24.73 -0.84 11.12
CA LEU A 324 -24.20 -1.83 10.20
C LEU A 324 -25.08 -1.89 8.96
N TYR A 325 -24.48 -2.12 7.80
CA TYR A 325 -25.16 -2.18 6.51
C TYR A 325 -25.13 -3.59 5.93
N THR A 326 -26.17 -3.94 5.18
CA THR A 326 -26.19 -5.16 4.35
C THR A 326 -25.14 -5.14 3.28
N THR A 327 -24.82 -3.97 2.76
CA THR A 327 -23.79 -3.79 1.76
C THR A 327 -23.05 -2.50 2.06
N VAL A 328 -21.73 -2.58 1.98
CA VAL A 328 -20.84 -1.43 1.99
C VAL A 328 -20.08 -1.44 0.68
N LEU A 329 -20.12 -0.32 -0.05
CA LEU A 329 -19.29 -0.06 -1.22
C LEU A 329 -18.26 0.99 -0.84
N SER A 330 -17.00 0.78 -1.18
CA SER A 330 -15.91 1.75 -0.97
C SER A 330 -14.92 1.65 -2.13
N ALA A 331 -15.00 2.57 -3.07
CA ALA A 331 -14.14 2.60 -4.24
C ALA A 331 -13.16 3.77 -4.15
N TYR A 332 -11.87 3.49 -4.37
CA TYR A 332 -10.79 4.48 -4.42
C TYR A 332 -10.74 5.43 -3.21
N CYS A 333 -11.11 4.91 -2.03
CA CYS A 333 -11.20 5.68 -0.79
C CYS A 333 -9.99 5.43 0.11
N ALA A 334 -9.95 4.27 0.79
CA ALA A 334 -8.90 3.99 1.78
C ALA A 334 -7.49 3.96 1.19
N ASP A 335 -7.35 3.48 -0.04
CA ASP A 335 -6.10 3.42 -0.80
C ASP A 335 -5.68 4.76 -1.42
N SER A 336 -6.59 5.74 -1.46
CA SER A 336 -6.31 7.11 -1.91
C SER A 336 -6.09 8.07 -0.73
N ALA A 337 -6.48 7.66 0.48
CA ALA A 337 -6.38 8.50 1.69
C ALA A 337 -4.99 8.45 2.36
N THR A 338 -4.18 7.43 2.08
CA THR A 338 -2.88 7.23 2.74
C THR A 338 -1.83 6.60 1.84
N ALA A 339 -0.56 6.91 2.11
CA ALA A 339 0.59 6.27 1.47
C ALA A 339 1.19 5.14 2.33
N ASP A 340 0.62 4.89 3.51
CA ASP A 340 1.07 3.89 4.45
C ASP A 340 0.19 2.63 4.39
N LEU A 341 0.84 1.47 4.27
CA LEU A 341 0.14 0.19 4.15
C LEU A 341 -0.53 -0.22 5.46
N GLU A 342 0.04 0.11 6.62
CA GLU A 342 -0.52 -0.22 7.93
C GLU A 342 -1.73 0.66 8.24
N GLU A 343 -1.68 1.94 7.88
CA GLU A 343 -2.85 2.83 7.93
C GLU A 343 -3.96 2.35 6.99
N TRP A 344 -3.61 1.97 5.76
CA TRP A 344 -4.59 1.40 4.83
C TRP A 344 -5.26 0.15 5.41
N GLN A 345 -4.49 -0.75 6.02
CA GLN A 345 -5.05 -1.93 6.70
C GLN A 345 -5.98 -1.54 7.85
N LEU A 346 -5.66 -0.50 8.61
CA LEU A 346 -6.54 0.03 9.66
C LEU A 346 -7.85 0.57 9.09
N TYR A 347 -7.78 1.38 8.04
CA TYR A 347 -8.96 1.92 7.37
C TYR A 347 -9.84 0.83 6.78
N MET A 348 -9.24 -0.16 6.11
CA MET A 348 -9.97 -1.31 5.58
C MET A 348 -10.65 -2.13 6.68
N ARG A 349 -10.00 -2.36 7.84
CA ARG A 349 -10.66 -3.03 8.98
C ARG A 349 -11.92 -2.29 9.41
N ARG A 350 -11.84 -0.96 9.56
CA ARG A 350 -12.97 -0.12 9.95
C ARG A 350 -14.10 -0.14 8.91
N ILE A 351 -13.78 -0.12 7.61
CA ILE A 351 -14.79 -0.27 6.53
C ILE A 351 -15.46 -1.65 6.61
N ILE A 352 -14.68 -2.73 6.78
CA ILE A 352 -15.20 -4.10 6.88
C ILE A 352 -16.13 -4.24 8.11
N GLU A 353 -15.82 -3.57 9.21
CA GLU A 353 -16.63 -3.59 10.44
C GLU A 353 -18.02 -2.96 10.25
N LEU A 354 -18.21 -2.07 9.27
CA LEU A 354 -19.52 -1.52 8.90
C LEU A 354 -20.41 -2.53 8.17
N VAL A 355 -19.85 -3.65 7.70
CA VAL A 355 -20.59 -4.71 7.01
C VAL A 355 -21.20 -5.66 8.03
N ARG A 356 -22.54 -5.75 8.07
CA ARG A 356 -23.24 -6.67 8.99
C ARG A 356 -22.88 -8.14 8.70
N PRO A 357 -22.99 -9.05 9.68
CA PRO A 357 -22.89 -10.49 9.40
C PRO A 357 -23.88 -10.92 8.30
N GLY A 358 -23.42 -11.68 7.30
CA GLY A 358 -24.24 -11.99 6.12
C GLY A 358 -24.34 -10.88 5.08
N GLY A 359 -23.60 -9.77 5.23
CA GLY A 359 -23.58 -8.65 4.29
C GLY A 359 -22.49 -8.76 3.20
N THR A 360 -22.49 -7.82 2.27
CA THR A 360 -21.56 -7.75 1.14
C THR A 360 -20.64 -6.54 1.26
N LEU A 361 -19.39 -6.70 0.86
CA LEU A 361 -18.41 -5.63 0.70
C LEU A 361 -18.02 -5.54 -0.78
N LEU A 362 -18.11 -4.35 -1.36
CA LEU A 362 -17.64 -4.04 -2.70
C LEU A 362 -16.51 -3.01 -2.60
N VAL A 363 -15.35 -3.29 -3.17
CA VAL A 363 -14.17 -2.43 -3.08
C VAL A 363 -13.49 -2.31 -4.44
N ALA A 364 -13.05 -1.10 -4.75
CA ALA A 364 -12.08 -0.82 -5.80
C ALA A 364 -10.92 -0.03 -5.20
N ALA A 365 -9.70 -0.27 -5.67
CA ALA A 365 -8.50 0.41 -5.20
C ALA A 365 -7.48 0.54 -6.33
N LEU A 366 -6.65 1.58 -6.28
CA LEU A 366 -5.48 1.76 -7.14
C LEU A 366 -4.42 0.70 -6.80
N GLY A 367 -3.90 0.06 -7.83
CA GLY A 367 -2.87 -0.97 -7.73
C GLY A 367 -1.50 -0.43 -8.12
N LYS A 368 -0.48 -0.87 -7.38
CA LYS A 368 0.95 -0.67 -7.70
C LYS A 368 1.35 0.79 -7.96
N THR A 369 0.74 1.73 -7.25
CA THR A 369 1.09 3.16 -7.32
C THR A 369 1.36 3.77 -5.96
N HIS A 370 2.18 4.81 -5.92
CA HIS A 370 2.42 5.64 -4.74
C HIS A 370 1.56 6.90 -4.72
N SER A 371 0.89 7.23 -5.82
CA SER A 371 0.11 8.47 -5.94
C SER A 371 -0.82 8.47 -7.13
N TYR A 372 -1.86 9.28 -7.06
CA TYR A 372 -2.66 9.71 -8.21
C TYR A 372 -2.65 11.23 -8.32
N LEU A 373 -3.03 11.76 -9.47
CA LEU A 373 -2.96 13.20 -9.77
C LEU A 373 -4.36 13.82 -9.84
N VAL A 374 -4.55 14.98 -9.23
CA VAL A 374 -5.76 15.81 -9.39
C VAL A 374 -5.33 17.26 -9.58
N GLY A 375 -5.72 17.87 -10.70
CA GLY A 375 -5.25 19.20 -11.09
C GLY A 375 -3.72 19.29 -11.14
N GLY A 376 -3.07 18.20 -11.57
CA GLY A 376 -1.59 18.07 -11.58
C GLY A 376 -0.94 17.89 -10.20
N ARG A 377 -1.72 17.75 -9.13
CA ARG A 377 -1.22 17.63 -7.74
C ARG A 377 -1.28 16.18 -7.28
N ALA A 378 -0.24 15.72 -6.60
CA ALA A 378 -0.13 14.34 -6.17
C ALA A 378 -0.84 14.09 -4.83
N PHE A 379 -1.73 13.10 -4.84
CA PHE A 379 -2.42 12.53 -3.67
C PHE A 379 -1.92 11.11 -3.41
N PRO A 380 -1.97 10.62 -2.17
CA PRO A 380 -1.24 9.42 -1.78
C PRO A 380 -1.87 8.11 -2.24
N SER A 381 -1.05 7.06 -2.35
CA SER A 381 -1.51 5.68 -2.42
C SER A 381 -0.45 4.69 -1.87
N PRO A 382 -0.83 3.56 -1.23
CA PRO A 382 0.11 2.77 -0.43
C PRO A 382 0.81 1.65 -1.22
N MET A 383 0.82 1.69 -2.56
CA MET A 383 1.49 0.69 -3.43
C MET A 383 0.92 -0.72 -3.25
N LEU A 384 -0.41 -0.84 -3.34
CA LEU A 384 -1.11 -2.11 -3.13
C LEU A 384 -0.84 -3.14 -4.22
N GLY A 385 -0.65 -4.39 -3.82
CA GLY A 385 -0.75 -5.56 -4.68
C GLY A 385 -2.00 -6.40 -4.41
N ALA A 386 -2.35 -7.29 -5.34
CA ALA A 386 -3.46 -8.23 -5.19
C ALA A 386 -3.36 -9.05 -3.88
N ALA A 387 -2.16 -9.47 -3.51
CA ALA A 387 -1.90 -10.23 -2.30
C ALA A 387 -2.19 -9.44 -1.01
N ASP A 388 -2.09 -8.11 -1.04
CA ASP A 388 -2.41 -7.26 0.11
C ASP A 388 -3.93 -7.19 0.31
N MET A 389 -4.69 -7.02 -0.77
CA MET A 389 -6.16 -7.09 -0.76
C MET A 389 -6.64 -8.47 -0.32
N GLU A 390 -6.05 -9.55 -0.85
CA GLU A 390 -6.40 -10.91 -0.47
C GLU A 390 -6.15 -11.18 1.00
N ARG A 391 -4.97 -10.79 1.52
CA ARG A 391 -4.63 -10.93 2.93
C ARG A 391 -5.59 -10.15 3.83
N MET A 392 -6.02 -8.97 3.40
CA MET A 392 -6.97 -8.14 4.12
C MET A 392 -8.36 -8.79 4.20
N LEU A 393 -8.84 -9.37 3.11
CA LEU A 393 -10.23 -9.83 2.99
C LEU A 393 -10.45 -11.30 3.36
N ARG A 394 -9.45 -12.18 3.17
CA ARG A 394 -9.61 -13.65 3.30
C ARG A 394 -10.14 -14.14 4.65
N ASN A 395 -9.85 -13.42 5.74
CA ASN A 395 -10.30 -13.81 7.09
C ASN A 395 -11.77 -13.44 7.34
N CYS A 396 -12.28 -12.43 6.64
CA CYS A 396 -13.66 -11.94 6.76
C CYS A 396 -14.58 -12.55 5.70
N PHE A 397 -14.01 -12.92 4.55
CA PHE A 397 -14.70 -13.40 3.36
C PHE A 397 -14.00 -14.67 2.84
N PRO A 398 -14.54 -15.88 3.08
CA PRO A 398 -13.90 -17.14 2.69
C PRO A 398 -13.84 -17.30 1.16
N GLU A 399 -12.98 -18.20 0.68
CA GLU A 399 -12.59 -18.38 -0.74
C GLU A 399 -13.76 -18.59 -1.72
N GLY A 400 -14.88 -19.15 -1.28
CA GLY A 400 -16.10 -19.31 -2.10
C GLY A 400 -17.03 -18.08 -2.13
N ALA A 401 -16.70 -17.04 -1.36
CA ALA A 401 -17.49 -15.82 -1.20
C ALA A 401 -16.64 -14.55 -1.42
N LEU A 402 -15.41 -14.69 -1.89
CA LEU A 402 -14.48 -13.61 -2.17
C LEU A 402 -14.04 -13.67 -3.64
N THR A 403 -14.25 -12.59 -4.38
CA THR A 403 -13.73 -12.39 -5.73
C THR A 403 -12.74 -11.24 -5.68
N ILE A 404 -11.52 -11.44 -6.19
CA ILE A 404 -10.52 -10.38 -6.36
C ILE A 404 -10.02 -10.43 -7.80
N ARG A 405 -10.01 -9.28 -8.48
CA ARG A 405 -9.49 -9.13 -9.84
C ARG A 405 -8.49 -7.97 -9.85
N THR A 406 -7.34 -8.17 -10.47
CA THR A 406 -6.42 -7.07 -10.77
C THR A 406 -6.49 -6.80 -12.26
N VAL A 407 -6.72 -5.56 -12.62
CA VAL A 407 -6.84 -5.12 -14.01
C VAL A 407 -5.69 -4.18 -14.33
N HIS A 408 -5.03 -4.42 -15.46
CA HIS A 408 -3.99 -3.52 -15.96
C HIS A 408 -4.65 -2.48 -16.87
N VAL A 409 -4.41 -1.21 -16.57
CA VAL A 409 -5.00 -0.04 -17.25
C VAL A 409 -3.88 0.95 -17.62
N PRO A 410 -2.97 0.59 -18.54
CA PRO A 410 -1.84 1.45 -18.91
C PRO A 410 -2.28 2.81 -19.48
N GLU A 411 -3.50 2.92 -20.00
CA GLU A 411 -4.11 4.15 -20.51
C GLU A 411 -4.25 5.21 -19.42
N CYS A 412 -4.46 4.80 -18.16
CA CYS A 412 -4.57 5.69 -17.01
C CYS A 412 -3.21 6.16 -16.45
N ALA A 413 -2.08 5.82 -17.10
CA ALA A 413 -0.74 6.16 -16.62
C ALA A 413 -0.53 7.67 -16.41
N GLN A 414 -1.23 8.51 -17.17
CA GLN A 414 -1.23 9.97 -17.03
C GLN A 414 -1.75 10.43 -15.67
N HIS A 415 -2.62 9.65 -15.04
CA HIS A 415 -3.21 9.91 -13.73
C HIS A 415 -2.35 9.42 -12.57
N GLY A 416 -1.20 8.79 -12.87
CA GLY A 416 -0.23 8.30 -11.88
C GLY A 416 -0.37 6.83 -11.51
N TYR A 417 -1.27 6.07 -12.13
CA TYR A 417 -1.44 4.63 -11.91
C TYR A 417 -1.63 3.87 -13.22
N SER A 418 -1.43 2.55 -13.18
CA SER A 418 -1.61 1.69 -14.36
C SER A 418 -2.23 0.34 -14.03
N SER A 419 -2.78 0.20 -12.83
CA SER A 419 -3.56 -0.97 -12.45
C SER A 419 -4.58 -0.61 -11.38
N ILE A 420 -5.66 -1.36 -11.35
CA ILE A 420 -6.70 -1.30 -10.31
C ILE A 420 -6.91 -2.70 -9.73
N ILE A 421 -7.42 -2.75 -8.50
CA ILE A 421 -7.77 -3.97 -7.77
C ILE A 421 -9.25 -3.87 -7.43
N LEU A 422 -10.02 -4.83 -7.90
CA LEU A 422 -11.46 -4.94 -7.70
C LEU A 422 -11.74 -6.12 -6.79
N ALA A 423 -12.55 -5.93 -5.76
CA ALA A 423 -12.89 -6.97 -4.81
C ALA A 423 -14.37 -6.96 -4.43
N ALA A 424 -14.95 -8.14 -4.30
CA ALA A 424 -16.30 -8.34 -3.81
C ALA A 424 -16.30 -9.51 -2.82
N GLY A 425 -16.78 -9.28 -1.61
CA GLY A 425 -16.83 -10.27 -0.52
C GLY A 425 -18.21 -10.41 0.07
N HIS A 426 -18.71 -11.63 0.29
CA HIS A 426 -19.94 -11.88 1.04
C HIS A 426 -19.63 -12.54 2.39
N ARG A 427 -19.98 -11.87 3.48
CA ARG A 427 -19.68 -12.30 4.85
C ARG A 427 -20.57 -13.51 5.19
N ARG A 428 -20.04 -14.52 5.86
CA ARG A 428 -20.88 -15.64 6.34
C ARG A 428 -21.94 -15.11 7.33
N ARG A 429 -23.17 -15.65 7.25
CA ARG A 429 -24.09 -15.58 8.39
C ARG A 429 -23.51 -16.42 9.53
N PRO A 430 -23.55 -15.96 10.79
CA PRO A 430 -23.23 -16.82 11.92
C PRO A 430 -24.13 -18.05 11.81
N THR A 431 -23.55 -19.25 11.86
CA THR A 431 -24.34 -20.46 12.06
C THR A 431 -24.99 -20.31 13.43
N SER A 432 -26.33 -20.27 13.46
CA SER A 432 -27.06 -20.46 14.71
C SER A 432 -26.75 -21.87 15.19
N ASP A 433 -25.87 -22.01 16.16
CA ASP A 433 -25.71 -23.28 16.87
C ASP A 433 -27.08 -23.65 17.45
N LYS A 434 -27.55 -24.84 17.06
CA LYS A 434 -28.75 -25.48 17.60
C LYS A 434 -28.42 -26.18 18.91
#